data_AF-A0AAV6C309-F1
#
_entry.id   AF-A0AAV6C309-F1
#
_cell.length_a   1.000
_cell.length_b   1.000
_cell.length_c   1.000
_cell.angle_alpha   90.00
_cell.angle_beta   90.00
_cell.angle_gamma   90.00
#
_symmetry.space_group_name_H-M   'P 1'
#
loop_
_entity.id
_entity.type
_entity.pdbx_description
1 polymer ?
#
loop_
_entity_poly.entity_id
_entity_poly.type
_entity_poly.pdbx_seq_one_letter_code
_entity_poly.pdbx_strand_id
1 'polypeptide(L)'
;MTLEEALISVWRQSLAEDANLVALEGHRFPVRRTSRQRLRQVEFEFQGEQFRGIEQNPRTRSRWAGLARAGQKVMQFVSGGRYLANVAEGAVTFYRPPGGAGRKPAPLA
;
A
#
# COMPACT_ATOMS: atom_id res chain seq x y z
N MET A 1 -3.47 16.47 -0.31
CA MET A 1 -3.17 15.14 -0.86
C MET A 1 -4.25 14.18 -0.40
N THR A 2 -4.77 13.32 -1.28
CA THR A 2 -5.72 12.24 -0.93
C THR A 2 -4.96 10.98 -0.49
N LEU A 3 -5.65 10.01 0.11
CA LEU A 3 -5.04 8.71 0.42
C LEU A 3 -4.50 8.02 -0.85
N GLU A 4 -5.25 8.05 -1.94
CA GLU A 4 -4.84 7.46 -3.22
C GLU A 4 -3.53 8.08 -3.72
N GLU A 5 -3.44 9.41 -3.74
CA GLU A 5 -2.22 10.14 -4.09
C GLU A 5 -1.05 9.80 -3.16
N ALA A 6 -1.33 9.63 -1.87
CA ALA A 6 -0.34 9.21 -0.88
C ALA A 6 0.23 7.83 -1.24
N LEU A 7 -0.63 6.83 -1.46
CA LEU A 7 -0.21 5.48 -1.78
C LEU A 7 0.59 5.41 -3.09
N ILE A 8 0.17 6.16 -4.11
CA ILE A 8 0.91 6.29 -5.38
C ILE A 8 2.29 6.92 -5.14
N SER A 9 2.35 8.01 -4.37
CA SER A 9 3.60 8.70 -4.05
C SER A 9 4.58 7.78 -3.31
N VAL A 10 4.09 7.04 -2.31
CA VAL A 10 4.89 6.07 -1.57
C VAL A 10 5.40 4.96 -2.48
N TRP A 11 4.54 4.35 -3.30
CA TRP A 11 4.94 3.31 -4.26
C TRP A 11 6.00 3.82 -5.24
N ARG A 12 5.78 5.01 -5.80
CA ARG A 12 6.65 5.62 -6.80
C ARG A 12 8.05 5.84 -6.22
N GLN A 13 8.14 6.56 -5.11
CA GLN A 13 9.43 6.88 -4.50
C GLN A 13 10.16 5.61 -4.04
N SER A 14 9.46 4.69 -3.35
CA SER A 14 10.11 3.53 -2.73
C SER A 14 10.44 2.40 -3.69
N LEU A 15 9.65 2.16 -4.75
CA LEU A 15 9.85 1.03 -5.69
C LEU A 15 10.20 1.46 -7.11
N ALA A 16 9.49 2.45 -7.67
CA ALA A 16 9.71 2.86 -9.06
C ALA A 16 11.02 3.65 -9.21
N GLU A 17 11.31 4.51 -8.23
CA GLU A 17 12.51 5.35 -8.17
C GLU A 17 13.62 4.75 -7.29
N ASP A 18 13.37 3.60 -6.65
CA ASP A 18 14.30 2.89 -5.75
C ASP A 18 14.86 3.75 -4.59
N ALA A 19 14.16 4.81 -4.19
CA ALA A 19 14.60 5.71 -3.14
C ALA A 19 14.62 5.02 -1.78
N ASN A 20 15.62 5.36 -0.96
CA ASN A 20 15.77 4.83 0.40
C ASN A 20 14.96 5.63 1.45
N LEU A 21 14.28 6.68 1.02
CA LEU A 21 13.51 7.58 1.86
C LEU A 21 12.31 8.09 1.06
N VAL A 22 11.14 8.08 1.67
CA VAL A 22 9.89 8.61 1.11
C VAL A 22 9.57 9.93 1.79
N ALA A 23 9.37 10.99 1.01
CA ALA A 23 8.88 12.26 1.49
C ALA A 23 7.36 12.36 1.28
N LEU A 24 6.62 12.67 2.34
CA LEU A 24 5.16 12.77 2.33
C LEU A 24 4.72 13.84 3.33
N GLU A 25 3.96 14.84 2.88
CA GLU A 25 3.42 15.93 3.73
C GLU A 25 4.46 16.55 4.68
N GLY A 26 5.66 16.83 4.18
CA GLY A 26 6.76 17.42 4.97
C GLY A 26 7.50 16.44 5.89
N HIS A 27 7.03 15.20 6.00
CA HIS A 27 7.66 14.13 6.79
C HIS A 27 8.51 13.22 5.91
N ARG A 28 9.43 12.49 6.54
CA ARG A 28 10.38 11.60 5.88
C ARG A 28 10.34 10.22 6.51
N PHE A 29 10.11 9.20 5.69
CA PHE A 29 9.94 7.82 6.11
C PHE A 29 11.02 6.92 5.47
N PRO A 30 11.81 6.17 6.27
CA PRO A 30 12.88 5.35 5.74
C PRO A 30 12.32 4.10 5.04
N VAL A 31 12.87 3.78 3.86
CA VAL A 31 12.62 2.52 3.18
C VAL A 31 13.62 1.49 3.67
N ARG A 32 13.10 0.40 4.25
CA ARG A 32 13.88 -0.72 4.77
C ARG A 32 13.71 -1.94 3.86
N ARG A 33 14.53 -2.96 4.08
CA ARG A 33 14.38 -4.26 3.44
C ARG A 33 13.97 -5.30 4.47
N THR A 34 13.00 -6.15 4.13
CA THR A 34 12.63 -7.29 4.96
C THR A 34 13.80 -8.26 5.09
N SER A 35 13.95 -8.88 6.27
CA SER A 35 15.13 -9.70 6.59
C SER A 35 15.26 -10.94 5.70
N ARG A 36 14.16 -11.63 5.44
CA ARG A 36 14.17 -12.96 4.79
C ARG A 36 14.20 -12.92 3.27
N GLN A 37 13.53 -11.93 2.68
CA GLN A 37 13.31 -11.85 1.23
C GLN A 37 13.81 -10.54 0.61
N ARG A 38 14.35 -9.64 1.43
CA ARG A 38 14.96 -8.37 0.99
C ARG A 38 14.01 -7.44 0.23
N LEU A 39 12.71 -7.67 0.38
CA LEU A 39 11.62 -6.84 -0.17
C LEU A 39 11.67 -5.45 0.44
N ARG A 40 11.48 -4.41 -0.38
CA ARG A 40 11.40 -3.03 0.11
C ARG A 40 10.12 -2.84 0.93
N GLN A 41 10.24 -2.17 2.07
CA GLN A 41 9.15 -1.88 3.00
C GLN A 41 9.29 -0.45 3.52
N VAL A 42 8.17 0.22 3.69
CA VAL A 42 8.09 1.55 4.31
C VAL A 42 6.91 1.57 5.28
N GLU A 43 7.17 2.09 6.47
CA GLU A 43 6.14 2.42 7.45
C GLU A 43 6.00 3.93 7.46
N PHE A 44 4.77 4.41 7.31
CA PHE A 44 4.50 5.84 7.17
C PHE A 44 3.17 6.21 7.82
N GLU A 45 3.05 7.47 8.19
CA GLU A 45 1.81 8.04 8.69
C GLU A 45 1.17 8.89 7.59
N PHE A 46 -0.15 8.83 7.50
CA PHE A 46 -0.94 9.76 6.69
C PHE A 46 -2.23 10.10 7.44
N GLN A 47 -2.51 11.39 7.62
CA GLN A 47 -3.70 11.88 8.35
C GLN A 47 -3.90 11.24 9.74
N GLY A 48 -2.81 10.96 10.47
CA GLY A 48 -2.85 10.34 11.81
C GLY A 48 -3.06 8.82 11.82
N GLU A 49 -3.15 8.18 10.65
CA GLU A 49 -3.24 6.71 10.53
C GLU A 49 -1.90 6.12 10.07
N GLN A 50 -1.53 4.98 10.65
CA GLN A 50 -0.27 4.28 10.36
C GLN A 50 -0.46 3.23 9.27
N PHE A 51 0.36 3.34 8.23
CA PHE A 51 0.34 2.47 7.06
C PHE A 51 1.67 1.75 6.89
N ARG A 52 1.62 0.56 6.31
CA ARG A 52 2.79 -0.18 5.84
C ARG A 52 2.66 -0.48 4.36
N GLY A 53 3.60 0.00 3.57
CA GLY A 53 3.82 -0.41 2.18
C GLY A 53 4.89 -1.49 2.11
N ILE A 54 4.64 -2.59 1.41
CA ILE A 54 5.61 -3.67 1.18
C ILE A 54 5.62 -4.08 -0.30
N GLU A 55 6.81 -4.22 -0.87
CA GLU A 55 7.01 -4.78 -2.20
C GLU A 55 6.37 -6.17 -2.29
N GLN A 56 5.61 -6.39 -3.37
CA GLN A 56 4.94 -7.66 -3.58
C GLN A 56 5.94 -8.78 -3.80
N ASN A 57 5.89 -9.82 -2.96
CA ASN A 57 6.70 -11.00 -3.11
C ASN A 57 6.29 -11.81 -4.37
N PRO A 58 7.16 -11.92 -5.40
CA PRO A 58 6.87 -12.69 -6.61
C PRO A 58 6.70 -14.18 -6.32
N ARG A 59 7.19 -14.72 -5.20
CA ARG A 59 7.10 -16.15 -4.86
C ARG A 59 5.72 -16.60 -4.35
N THR A 60 4.82 -15.67 -4.03
CA THR A 60 3.45 -16.02 -3.59
C THR A 60 2.55 -16.34 -4.78
N ARG A 61 1.34 -16.87 -4.54
CA ARG A 61 0.40 -17.31 -5.60
C ARG A 61 -0.65 -16.26 -5.99
N SER A 62 -0.54 -15.01 -5.53
CA SER A 62 -1.53 -13.96 -5.82
C SER A 62 -1.42 -13.44 -7.26
N ARG A 63 -2.49 -12.84 -7.79
CA ARG A 63 -2.47 -12.08 -9.06
C ARG A 63 -1.34 -11.05 -9.07
N TRP A 64 -1.17 -10.33 -7.97
CA TRP A 64 -0.12 -9.32 -7.78
C TRP A 64 1.28 -9.92 -7.86
N ALA A 65 1.49 -11.12 -7.33
CA ALA A 65 2.77 -11.82 -7.48
C ALA A 65 3.05 -12.24 -8.92
N GLY A 66 2.01 -12.52 -9.71
CA GLY A 66 2.13 -12.71 -11.16
C GLY A 66 2.69 -11.46 -11.86
N LEU A 67 2.15 -10.28 -11.53
CA LEU A 67 2.64 -9.01 -12.06
C LEU A 67 4.09 -8.73 -11.62
N ALA A 68 4.40 -8.95 -10.34
CA ALA A 68 5.76 -8.81 -9.83
C ALA A 68 6.76 -9.77 -10.51
N ARG A 69 6.34 -11.02 -10.77
CA ARG A 69 7.14 -11.99 -11.56
C ARG A 69 7.39 -11.52 -12.99
N ALA A 70 6.44 -10.81 -13.59
CA ALA A 70 6.58 -10.20 -14.90
C ALA A 70 7.43 -8.91 -14.89
N GLY A 71 8.00 -8.53 -13.75
CA GLY A 71 8.89 -7.36 -13.61
C GLY A 71 8.18 -6.07 -13.20
N GLN A 72 6.85 -6.07 -13.05
CA GLN A 72 6.14 -4.88 -12.59
C GLN A 72 6.47 -4.56 -11.14
N LYS A 73 6.63 -3.26 -10.85
CA LYS A 73 6.76 -2.78 -9.47
C LYS A 73 5.37 -2.77 -8.84
N VAL A 74 5.14 -3.65 -7.88
CA VAL A 74 3.87 -3.74 -7.17
C VAL A 74 4.12 -3.55 -5.67
N MET A 75 3.38 -2.66 -5.03
CA MET A 75 3.39 -2.48 -3.58
C MET A 75 2.03 -2.81 -2.99
N GLN A 76 2.00 -3.62 -1.94
CA GLN A 76 0.81 -3.86 -1.13
C GLN A 76 0.83 -2.93 0.08
N PHE A 77 -0.32 -2.37 0.41
CA PHE A 77 -0.55 -1.49 1.55
C PHE A 77 -1.43 -2.15 2.59
N VAL A 78 -1.03 -1.99 3.85
CA VAL A 78 -1.72 -2.51 5.04
C VAL A 78 -1.97 -1.35 5.99
N SER A 79 -3.16 -1.29 6.59
CA SER A 79 -3.44 -0.41 7.73
C SER A 79 -4.18 -1.19 8.82
N GLY A 80 -3.85 -0.93 10.09
CA GLY A 80 -4.50 -1.59 11.23
C GLY A 80 -4.47 -3.13 11.15
N GLY A 81 -3.43 -3.70 10.53
CA GLY A 81 -3.30 -5.15 10.31
C GLY A 81 -4.14 -5.73 9.16
N ARG A 82 -4.84 -4.90 8.37
CA ARG A 82 -5.70 -5.34 7.26
C ARG A 82 -5.15 -4.89 5.91
N TYR A 83 -5.29 -5.73 4.89
CA TYR A 83 -4.95 -5.35 3.52
C TYR A 83 -5.87 -4.22 3.06
N LEU A 84 -5.27 -3.12 2.64
CA LEU A 84 -5.96 -1.90 2.22
C LEU A 84 -6.00 -1.77 0.71
N ALA A 85 -4.85 -1.88 0.05
CA ALA A 85 -4.75 -1.67 -1.39
C ALA A 85 -3.48 -2.31 -1.97
N ASN A 86 -3.44 -2.40 -3.30
CA ASN A 86 -2.23 -2.62 -4.06
C ASN A 86 -2.04 -1.47 -5.04
N VAL A 87 -0.79 -1.06 -5.26
CA VAL A 87 -0.41 -0.10 -6.30
C VAL A 87 0.53 -0.78 -7.28
N ALA A 88 0.22 -0.66 -8.58
CA ALA A 88 1.02 -1.16 -9.68
C ALA A 88 0.94 -0.16 -10.84
N GLU A 89 2.09 0.17 -11.45
CA GLU A 89 2.17 1.10 -12.58
C GLU A 89 1.44 2.44 -12.33
N GLY A 90 1.51 2.95 -11.09
CA GLY A 90 0.89 4.22 -10.70
C GLY A 90 -0.62 4.16 -10.49
N ALA A 91 -1.26 2.99 -10.64
CA ALA A 91 -2.69 2.80 -10.41
C ALA A 91 -2.95 2.08 -9.07
N VAL A 92 -3.94 2.57 -8.31
CA VAL A 92 -4.34 1.98 -7.03
C VAL A 92 -5.52 1.02 -7.23
N THR A 93 -5.48 -0.12 -6.55
CA THR A 93 -6.60 -1.05 -6.40
C THR A 93 -6.88 -1.24 -4.92
N PHE A 94 -7.93 -0.60 -4.40
CA PHE A 94 -8.37 -0.76 -3.02
C PHE A 94 -9.10 -2.09 -2.80
N TYR A 95 -8.81 -2.75 -1.68
CA TYR A 95 -9.66 -3.80 -1.15
C TYR A 95 -10.84 -3.17 -0.42
N ARG A 96 -12.05 -3.66 -0.69
CA ARG A 96 -13.29 -3.12 -0.11
C ARG A 96 -13.22 -3.15 1.42
N PRO A 97 -13.69 -2.11 2.13
CA PRO A 97 -13.85 -2.22 3.58
C PRO A 97 -14.86 -3.34 3.90
N PRO A 98 -14.67 -4.13 4.96
CA PRO A 98 -15.74 -4.98 5.47
C PRO A 98 -16.85 -4.04 5.99
N GLY A 99 -17.92 -3.88 5.22
CA GLY A 99 -19.01 -2.95 5.56
C GLY A 99 -19.87 -2.42 4.41
N GLY A 100 -19.62 -2.83 3.16
CA GLY A 100 -20.52 -2.53 2.03
C GLY A 100 -21.77 -3.42 1.99
N ALA A 101 -22.47 -3.57 3.11
CA ALA A 101 -23.86 -4.03 3.15
C ALA A 101 -24.64 -2.96 3.92
N GLY A 102 -25.60 -2.34 3.26
CA GLY A 102 -26.35 -1.20 3.78
C GLY A 102 -26.88 -1.48 5.18
N ARG A 103 -26.48 -0.66 6.14
CA ARG A 103 -27.28 -0.43 7.33
C ARG A 103 -28.52 0.31 6.82
N LYS A 104 -29.61 -0.41 6.54
CA LYS A 104 -30.93 0.23 6.45
C LYS A 104 -31.09 1.03 7.75
N PRO A 105 -31.46 2.31 7.71
CA PRO A 105 -31.89 2.96 8.94
C PRO A 105 -33.03 2.12 9.51
N ALA A 106 -32.91 1.71 10.77
CA ALA A 106 -34.06 1.20 11.49
C ALA A 106 -35.15 2.28 11.40
N PRO A 107 -36.39 1.93 11.01
CA PRO A 107 -37.47 2.90 11.09
C PRO A 107 -37.57 3.37 12.54
N LEU A 108 -37.51 4.68 12.73
CA LEU A 108 -37.97 5.32 13.94
C LEU A 108 -39.51 5.27 13.92
N ALA A 109 -40.07 4.88 15.07
CA ALA A 109 -41.48 4.69 15.40
C ALA A 109 -42.09 3.33 15.01
#